data_AF-A0A6G0ZKR5-F1
#
_entry.id   AF-A0A6G0ZKR5-F1
#
_cell.length_a   1.000
_cell.length_b   1.000
_cell.length_c   1.000
_cell.angle_alpha   90.00
_cell.angle_beta   90.00
_cell.angle_gamma   90.00
#
_symmetry.space_group_name_H-M   'P 1'
#
loop_
_entity.id
_entity.type
_entity.pdbx_description
1 polymer ?
#
loop_
_entity_poly.entity_id
_entity_poly.type
_entity_poly.pdbx_seq_one_letter_code
_entity_poly.pdbx_strand_id
1 'polypeptide(L)'
;MENKVNFITSEKGKPLVLLNLHKYRLIRERKDGMKKWLCTKKTCYASILTNGEYVHETINEHNHTENSQQSIERQVLREACKRKSNDTICVRPIKIIRTELMGNDHFEIEHRDVRPIRKAMYD
;
A
#
# COMPACT_ATOMS: atom_id res chain seq x y z
N MET A 1 22.19 -8.46 4.02
CA MET A 1 21.08 -8.14 3.10
C MET A 1 19.87 -7.84 3.96
N GLU A 2 19.59 -6.56 4.18
CA GLU A 2 18.48 -6.14 5.03
C GLU A 2 17.16 -6.36 4.28
N ASN A 3 16.42 -7.39 4.67
CA ASN A 3 15.07 -7.65 4.15
C ASN A 3 14.10 -6.63 4.76
N LYS A 4 14.19 -5.37 4.31
CA LYS A 4 13.32 -4.28 4.75
C LYS A 4 11.96 -4.38 4.04
N VAL A 5 10.88 -4.16 4.79
CA VAL A 5 9.52 -4.07 4.24
C VAL A 5 9.04 -2.64 4.12
N ASN A 6 8.22 -2.38 3.10
CA ASN A 6 7.52 -1.10 2.96
C ASN A 6 6.10 -1.24 3.51
N PHE A 7 5.64 -0.23 4.26
CA PHE A 7 4.27 -0.18 4.76
C PHE A 7 3.42 0.71 3.86
N ILE A 8 2.28 0.18 3.41
CA ILE A 8 1.28 0.92 2.64
C ILE A 8 -0.08 0.82 3.32
N THR A 9 -1.01 1.68 2.95
CA THR A 9 -2.38 1.65 3.47
C THR A 9 -3.31 0.96 2.45
N SER A 10 -4.24 0.14 2.93
CA SER A 10 -5.35 -0.37 2.12
C SER A 10 -6.44 0.68 1.91
N GLU A 11 -7.33 0.45 0.93
CA GLU A 11 -8.50 1.30 0.65
C GLU A 11 -9.44 1.50 1.85
N LYS A 12 -9.33 0.63 2.86
CA LYS A 12 -10.11 0.67 4.11
C LYS A 12 -9.32 1.23 5.29
N GLY A 13 -8.18 1.88 5.05
CA GLY A 13 -7.34 2.46 6.10
C GLY A 13 -6.49 1.45 6.90
N LYS A 14 -6.57 0.15 6.61
CA LYS A 14 -5.78 -0.87 7.32
C LYS A 14 -4.34 -0.94 6.79
N PRO A 15 -3.33 -1.19 7.66
CA PRO A 15 -1.95 -1.33 7.24
C PRO A 15 -1.74 -2.60 6.41
N LEU A 16 -0.88 -2.49 5.40
CA LEU A 16 -0.41 -3.58 4.57
C LEU A 16 1.12 -3.53 4.51
N VAL A 17 1.72 -4.69 4.35
CA VAL A 17 3.15 -4.82 4.05
C VAL A 17 3.32 -5.09 2.56
N LEU A 18 4.30 -4.42 1.96
CA LEU A 18 4.77 -4.63 0.61
C LEU A 18 6.18 -5.22 0.66
N LEU A 19 6.33 -6.38 0.03
CA LEU A 19 7.61 -7.07 -0.16
C LEU A 19 7.63 -7.68 -1.57
N ASN A 20 8.66 -7.38 -2.36
CA ASN A 20 8.81 -7.89 -3.74
C ASN A 20 7.54 -7.70 -4.58
N LEU A 21 6.92 -6.51 -4.52
CA LEU A 21 5.67 -6.19 -5.22
C LEU A 21 4.46 -7.06 -4.83
N HIS A 22 4.56 -7.84 -3.76
CA HIS A 22 3.45 -8.59 -3.19
C HIS A 22 2.90 -7.88 -1.95
N LYS A 23 1.57 -7.83 -1.85
CA LYS A 23 0.85 -7.18 -0.75
C LYS A 23 0.40 -8.19 0.28
N TYR A 24 0.70 -7.91 1.54
CA TYR A 24 0.36 -8.74 2.69
C TYR A 24 -0.52 -7.98 3.69
N ARG A 25 -1.55 -8.66 4.20
CA ARG A 25 -2.46 -8.16 5.24
C ARG A 25 -2.06 -8.70 6.61
N LEU A 26 -2.18 -7.88 7.64
CA LEU A 26 -1.95 -8.31 9.01
C LEU A 26 -3.02 -9.35 9.42
N ILE A 27 -2.58 -10.46 10.00
CA ILE A 27 -3.47 -11.50 10.55
C ILE A 27 -3.46 -11.47 12.07
N ARG A 28 -2.27 -11.47 12.67
CA ARG A 28 -2.10 -11.49 14.12
C ARG A 28 -0.76 -10.93 14.54
N GLU A 29 -0.72 -10.47 15.77
CA GLU A 29 0.50 -10.12 16.50
C GLU A 29 0.78 -11.21 17.54
N ARG A 30 2.03 -11.68 17.61
CA ARG A 30 2.48 -12.65 18.60
C ARG A 30 2.78 -11.94 19.92
N LYS A 31 2.81 -12.69 21.03
CA LYS A 31 3.19 -12.15 22.35
C LYS A 31 4.59 -11.54 22.35
N ASP A 32 5.47 -12.04 21.48
CA ASP A 32 6.85 -11.59 21.31
C ASP A 32 6.96 -10.29 20.48
N GLY A 33 5.84 -9.65 20.12
CA GLY A 33 5.79 -8.42 19.30
C GLY A 33 5.94 -8.63 17.79
N MET A 34 6.17 -9.87 17.34
CA MET A 34 6.26 -10.19 15.92
C MET A 34 4.89 -10.18 15.23
N LYS A 35 4.83 -9.63 14.02
CA LYS A 35 3.59 -9.49 13.25
C LYS A 35 3.55 -10.50 12.11
N LYS A 36 2.50 -11.33 12.09
CA LYS A 36 2.27 -12.29 11.00
C LYS A 36 1.35 -11.69 9.96
N TRP A 37 1.81 -11.70 8.72
CA TRP A 37 1.10 -11.20 7.55
C TRP A 37 0.86 -12.32 6.54
N LEU A 38 -0.27 -12.26 5.85
CA LEU A 38 -0.66 -13.21 4.80
C LEU A 38 -0.87 -12.46 3.50
N CYS A 39 -0.62 -13.09 2.36
CA CYS A 39 -0.96 -12.52 1.07
C CYS A 39 -2.42 -12.00 1.04
N THR A 40 -2.62 -10.88 0.36
CA THR A 40 -3.95 -10.26 0.18
C THR A 40 -4.84 -11.08 -0.75
N LYS A 41 -4.29 -11.90 -1.66
CA LYS A 41 -5.04 -12.81 -2.53
C LYS A 41 -5.57 -13.98 -1.72
N LYS A 42 -6.90 -14.18 -1.74
CA LYS A 42 -7.59 -15.22 -0.93
C LYS A 42 -7.13 -16.65 -1.21
N THR A 43 -6.71 -16.92 -2.45
CA THR A 43 -6.24 -18.24 -2.89
C THR A 43 -4.76 -18.47 -2.58
N CYS A 44 -4.05 -17.47 -2.07
CA CYS A 44 -2.62 -17.53 -1.81
C CYS A 44 -2.34 -17.66 -0.31
N TYR A 45 -1.48 -18.61 0.04
CA TYR A 45 -1.10 -18.89 1.43
C TYR A 45 0.30 -18.37 1.79
N ALA A 46 0.95 -17.65 0.87
CA ALA A 46 2.22 -16.98 1.14
C ALA A 46 2.09 -16.07 2.36
N SER A 47 3.07 -16.13 3.25
CA SER A 47 3.04 -15.41 4.52
C SER A 47 4.41 -14.93 4.91
N ILE A 48 4.44 -13.85 5.68
CA ILE A 48 5.67 -13.27 6.19
C ILE A 48 5.50 -12.98 7.68
N LEU A 49 6.60 -13.09 8.41
CA LEU A 49 6.71 -12.69 9.80
C LEU A 49 7.67 -11.52 9.86
N THR A 50 7.23 -10.38 10.40
CA THR A 50 8.07 -9.20 10.53
C THR A 50 8.34 -8.88 11.99
N ASN A 51 9.54 -8.38 12.25
CA ASN A 51 9.93 -7.74 13.50
C ASN A 51 10.20 -6.26 13.21
N GLY A 52 9.22 -5.40 13.51
CA GLY A 52 9.24 -4.01 13.08
C GLY A 52 9.27 -3.88 11.56
N GLU A 53 10.30 -3.20 11.03
CA GLU A 53 10.50 -2.96 9.59
C GLU A 53 11.27 -4.07 8.86
N TYR A 54 11.69 -5.12 9.59
CA TYR A 54 12.52 -6.18 9.03
C TYR A 54 11.75 -7.49 8.95
N VAL A 55 11.98 -8.24 7.88
CA VAL A 55 11.46 -9.59 7.71
C VAL A 55 12.27 -10.57 8.56
N HIS A 56 11.57 -11.33 9.39
CA HIS A 56 12.14 -12.41 10.20
C HIS A 56 12.01 -13.76 9.48
N GLU A 57 10.82 -14.07 8.94
CA GLU A 57 10.56 -15.33 8.21
C GLU A 57 9.67 -15.05 6.99
N THR A 58 9.88 -15.82 5.93
CA THR A 58 9.05 -15.78 4.71
C THR A 58 8.68 -17.16 4.22
N ILE A 59 7.41 -17.33 3.88
CA ILE A 59 6.90 -18.43 3.07
C ILE A 59 6.46 -17.79 1.76
N ASN A 60 7.36 -17.80 0.75
CA ASN A 60 7.23 -17.02 -0.48
C ASN A 60 6.62 -17.82 -1.66
N GLU A 61 5.80 -18.82 -1.37
CA GLU A 61 5.13 -19.64 -2.39
C GLU A 61 3.85 -18.97 -2.86
N HIS A 62 3.99 -18.10 -3.86
CA HIS A 62 2.87 -17.45 -4.51
C HIS A 62 2.33 -18.29 -5.67
N ASN A 63 1.01 -18.39 -5.75
CA ASN A 63 0.29 -19.00 -6.88
C ASN A 63 -0.25 -17.95 -7.86
N HIS A 64 0.31 -16.75 -7.81
CA HIS A 64 -0.05 -15.63 -8.68
C HIS A 64 1.18 -14.77 -8.92
N THR A 65 1.12 -13.96 -9.98
CA THR A 65 2.18 -12.99 -10.31
C THR A 65 2.18 -11.83 -9.33
N GLU A 66 3.31 -11.13 -9.24
CA GLU A 66 3.42 -9.86 -8.53
C GLU A 66 2.42 -8.81 -9.02
N ASN A 67 2.20 -7.79 -8.18
CA ASN A 67 1.49 -6.59 -8.61
C ASN A 67 2.40 -5.72 -9.49
N SER A 68 1.82 -5.01 -10.46
CA SER A 68 2.58 -4.00 -11.19
C SER A 68 2.96 -2.83 -10.27
N GLN A 69 4.13 -2.26 -10.51
CA GLN A 69 4.64 -1.08 -9.80
C GLN A 69 3.63 0.08 -9.87
N GLN A 70 3.15 0.41 -11.07
CA GLN A 70 2.07 1.37 -11.31
C GLN A 70 0.81 1.10 -10.44
N SER A 71 0.40 -0.16 -10.27
CA SER A 71 -0.77 -0.47 -9.43
C SER A 71 -0.54 -0.16 -7.95
N ILE A 72 0.67 -0.36 -7.46
CA ILE A 72 1.04 -0.10 -6.06
C ILE A 72 1.14 1.41 -5.84
N GLU A 73 1.84 2.11 -6.72
CA GLU A 73 2.01 3.56 -6.68
C GLU A 73 0.69 4.30 -6.75
N ARG A 74 -0.21 3.88 -7.64
CA ARG A 74 -1.58 4.40 -7.73
C ARG A 74 -2.33 4.24 -6.42
N GLN A 75 -2.18 3.10 -5.75
CA GLN A 75 -2.77 2.88 -4.43
C GLN A 75 -2.17 3.83 -3.40
N VAL A 76 -0.83 3.95 -3.34
CA VAL A 76 -0.13 4.86 -2.41
C VAL A 76 -0.60 6.31 -2.60
N LEU A 77 -0.60 6.80 -3.83
CA LEU A 77 -1.05 8.15 -4.19
C LEU A 77 -2.52 8.38 -3.82
N ARG A 78 -3.39 7.41 -4.13
CA ARG A 78 -4.82 7.50 -3.81
C ARG A 78 -5.06 7.61 -2.32
N GLU A 79 -4.44 6.74 -1.51
CA GLU A 79 -4.61 6.79 -0.06
C GLU A 79 -4.00 8.05 0.55
N ALA A 80 -2.92 8.58 -0.04
CA ALA A 80 -2.35 9.86 0.37
C ALA A 80 -3.31 11.04 0.10
N CYS A 81 -3.86 11.11 -1.12
CA CYS A 81 -4.85 12.12 -1.48
C CYS A 81 -6.11 12.04 -0.60
N LYS A 82 -6.60 10.83 -0.32
CA LYS A 82 -7.78 10.60 0.52
C LYS A 82 -7.58 11.07 1.97
N ARG A 83 -6.37 10.87 2.50
CA ARG A 83 -6.03 11.37 3.85
C ARG A 83 -5.99 12.89 3.86
N LYS A 84 -5.30 13.52 2.91
CA LYS A 84 -5.20 14.99 2.83
C LYS A 84 -6.54 15.65 2.56
N SER A 85 -7.46 15.04 1.81
CA SER A 85 -8.78 15.62 1.58
C SER A 85 -9.63 15.69 2.82
N ASN A 86 -9.50 14.74 3.74
CA ASN A 86 -10.19 14.80 5.03
C ASN A 86 -9.69 15.98 5.88
N ASP A 87 -8.39 16.28 5.83
CA ASP A 87 -7.80 17.40 6.57
C ASP A 87 -8.05 18.77 5.90
N THR A 88 -8.31 18.78 4.57
CA THR A 88 -8.39 20.00 3.75
C THR A 88 -9.66 20.05 2.89
N ILE A 89 -10.82 19.91 3.53
CA ILE A 89 -12.13 19.77 2.85
C ILE A 89 -12.45 20.90 1.84
N CYS A 90 -11.96 22.12 2.08
CA CYS A 90 -12.19 23.29 1.22
C CYS A 90 -11.25 23.39 0.01
N VAL A 91 -10.23 22.54 -0.08
CA VAL A 91 -9.24 22.57 -1.16
C VAL A 91 -9.75 21.78 -2.35
N ARG A 92 -9.58 22.34 -3.55
CA ARG A 92 -9.97 21.65 -4.79
C ARG A 92 -9.20 20.32 -4.90
N PRO A 93 -9.87 19.20 -5.23
CA PRO A 93 -9.23 17.87 -5.27
C PRO A 93 -8.01 17.82 -6.19
N ILE A 94 -8.07 18.53 -7.32
CA ILE A 94 -6.98 18.58 -8.30
C ILE A 94 -5.71 19.23 -7.74
N LYS A 95 -5.84 20.18 -6.79
CA LYS A 95 -4.68 20.78 -6.14
C LYS A 95 -3.99 19.76 -5.24
N ILE A 96 -4.77 19.00 -4.47
CA ILE A 96 -4.25 17.92 -3.61
C ILE A 96 -3.49 16.89 -4.46
N ILE A 97 -4.11 16.39 -5.54
CA ILE A 97 -3.50 15.38 -6.43
C ILE A 97 -2.19 15.92 -7.04
N ARG A 98 -2.19 17.17 -7.53
CA ARG A 98 -0.97 17.79 -8.09
C ARG A 98 0.14 17.91 -7.05
N THR A 99 -0.18 18.37 -5.84
CA THR A 99 0.80 18.49 -4.76
C THR A 99 1.41 17.14 -4.38
N GLU A 100 0.62 16.07 -4.36
CA GLU A 100 1.13 14.73 -4.07
C GLU A 100 2.01 14.16 -5.18
N LEU A 101 1.64 14.42 -6.44
CA LEU A 101 2.45 14.04 -7.59
C LEU A 101 3.80 14.79 -7.62
N MET A 102 3.80 16.08 -7.28
CA MET A 102 5.04 16.88 -7.19
C MET A 102 5.93 16.50 -6.01
N GLY A 103 5.37 15.86 -4.97
CA GLY A 103 6.13 15.42 -3.79
C GLY A 103 6.83 14.07 -3.97
N ASN A 104 6.56 13.35 -5.06
CA ASN A 104 7.11 12.01 -5.32
C ASN A 104 7.46 11.87 -6.80
N ASP A 105 8.73 12.05 -7.14
CA ASP A 105 9.24 12.08 -8.53
C ASP A 105 9.16 10.74 -9.28
N HIS A 106 8.70 9.66 -8.64
CA HIS A 106 8.80 8.29 -9.15
C HIS A 106 7.46 7.60 -9.43
N PHE A 107 6.36 8.34 -9.48
CA PHE A 107 5.05 7.75 -9.77
C PHE A 107 4.82 7.52 -11.27
N GLU A 108 4.68 6.25 -11.69
CA GLU A 108 4.25 5.84 -13.03
C GLU A 108 2.72 6.00 -13.21
N ILE A 109 2.22 7.22 -13.01
CA ILE A 109 0.78 7.50 -13.01
C ILE A 109 0.34 8.06 -14.36
N GLU A 110 -0.66 7.42 -14.96
CA GLU A 110 -1.24 7.88 -16.21
C GLU A 110 -2.39 8.86 -15.98
N HIS A 111 -2.70 9.68 -16.98
CA HIS A 111 -3.83 10.61 -16.93
C HIS A 111 -5.17 9.91 -16.62
N ARG A 112 -5.34 8.65 -17.06
CA ARG A 112 -6.54 7.83 -16.78
C ARG A 112 -6.76 7.58 -15.29
N ASP A 113 -5.72 7.64 -14.46
CA ASP A 113 -5.78 7.33 -13.03
C ASP A 113 -6.29 8.50 -12.18
N VAL A 114 -6.20 9.73 -12.70
CA VAL A 114 -6.62 10.94 -11.99
C VAL A 114 -8.09 10.89 -11.58
N ARG A 115 -8.96 10.42 -12.49
CA ARG A 115 -10.41 10.37 -12.23
C ARG A 115 -10.76 9.37 -11.10
N PRO A 116 -10.29 8.11 -11.12
CA PRO A 116 -10.46 7.19 -10.00
C PRO A 116 -9.91 7.69 -8.66
N ILE A 117 -8.72 8.31 -8.67
CA ILE A 117 -8.10 8.88 -7.46
C ILE A 117 -9.02 9.95 -6.86
N ARG A 118 -9.46 10.90 -7.69
CA ARG A 118 -10.34 11.99 -7.26
C ARG A 118 -11.65 11.47 -6.67
N LYS A 119 -12.23 10.41 -7.26
CA LYS A 119 -13.49 9.82 -6.77
C LYS A 119 -13.30 9.25 -5.36
N ALA A 120 -12.23 8.49 -5.15
CA ALA A 120 -11.96 7.82 -3.87
C ALA A 120 -11.67 8.77 -2.70
N MET A 121 -11.38 10.05 -2.95
CA MET A 121 -11.11 11.06 -1.91
C MET A 121 -12.33 11.35 -1.03
N TYR A 122 -13.54 11.14 -1.55
CA TYR A 122 -14.81 11.46 -0.87
C TYR A 122 -15.78 10.28 -0.81
N ASP A 123 -15.31 9.09 -1.24
CA ASP A 123 -16.02 7.81 -1.07
C ASP A 123 -15.69 7.21 0.31
#